data_AF-A0A3B9I9B3-F1
#
_entry.id   AF-A0A3B9I9B3-F1
#
_cell.length_a   1.000
_cell.length_b   1.000
_cell.length_c   1.000
_cell.angle_alpha   90.00
_cell.angle_beta   90.00
_cell.angle_gamma   90.00
#
_symmetry.space_group_name_H-M   'P 1'
#
loop_
_entity.id
_entity.type
_entity.pdbx_description
1 polymer ?
#
loop_
_entity_poly.entity_id
_entity_poly.type
_entity_poly.pdbx_seq_one_letter_code
_entity_poly.pdbx_strand_id
1 'polypeptide(L)'
;MNEAERMKIFLASLDPGNSVFLNELEKKARREYIPIIRHETQSVLRVLLTQTRPAEILEVGTAIGFSAILMCENSEARITTIENYEKRIEPARENFKKAGVS
;
A
#
# COMPACT_ATOMS: atom_id res chain seq x y z
N MET A 1 3.94 -29.36 -2.78
CA MET A 1 3.60 -28.07 -2.18
C MET A 1 4.11 -28.06 -0.75
N ASN A 2 5.08 -27.18 -0.46
CA ASN A 2 5.70 -27.10 0.87
C ASN A 2 4.82 -26.26 1.85
N GLU A 3 5.20 -26.23 3.12
CA GLU A 3 4.44 -25.50 4.15
C GLU A 3 4.35 -23.99 3.87
N ALA A 4 5.41 -23.39 3.32
CA ALA A 4 5.45 -21.97 2.98
C ALA A 4 4.45 -21.63 1.85
N GLU A 5 4.31 -22.49 0.84
CA GLU A 5 3.31 -22.33 -0.22
C GLU A 5 1.88 -22.45 0.32
N ARG A 6 1.62 -23.41 1.23
CA ARG A 6 0.31 -23.54 1.88
C ARG A 6 -0.05 -22.28 2.67
N MET A 7 0.91 -21.74 3.42
CA MET A 7 0.73 -20.51 4.19
C MET A 7 0.39 -19.32 3.29
N LYS A 8 1.09 -19.15 2.15
CA LYS A 8 0.79 -18.09 1.18
C LYS A 8 -0.61 -18.18 0.60
N ILE A 9 -1.03 -19.38 0.19
CA ILE A 9 -2.37 -19.58 -0.38
C ILE A 9 -3.44 -19.26 0.67
N PHE A 10 -3.24 -19.69 1.91
CA PHE A 10 -4.16 -19.36 3.01
C PHE A 10 -4.25 -17.85 3.24
N LEU A 11 -3.13 -17.14 3.36
CA LEU A 11 -3.12 -15.69 3.53
C LEU A 11 -3.80 -14.97 2.35
N ALA A 12 -3.55 -15.40 1.12
CA ALA A 12 -4.21 -14.85 -0.07
C ALA A 12 -5.73 -15.10 -0.05
N SER A 13 -6.21 -16.21 0.52
CA SER A 13 -7.64 -16.49 0.65
C SER A 13 -8.35 -15.60 1.68
N LEU A 14 -7.60 -15.00 2.61
CA LEU A 14 -8.11 -14.05 3.60
C LEU A 14 -7.99 -12.59 3.14
N ASP A 15 -7.36 -12.34 2.00
CA ASP A 15 -7.13 -10.98 1.52
C ASP A 15 -8.42 -10.42 0.91
N PRO A 16 -8.97 -9.31 1.44
CA PRO A 16 -10.15 -8.67 0.86
C PRO A 16 -9.87 -8.03 -0.51
N GLY A 17 -8.61 -7.99 -0.93
CA GLY A 17 -8.17 -7.42 -2.19
C GLY A 17 -7.99 -5.91 -2.15
N ASN A 18 -7.37 -5.39 -3.20
CA ASN A 18 -7.15 -3.97 -3.42
C ASN A 18 -8.30 -3.34 -4.21
N SER A 19 -8.48 -2.03 -4.05
CA SER A 19 -9.32 -1.25 -4.95
C SER A 19 -8.85 -1.38 -6.41
N VAL A 20 -9.74 -1.10 -7.37
CA VAL A 20 -9.38 -1.08 -8.80
C VAL A 20 -8.18 -0.16 -9.04
N PHE A 21 -8.15 1.00 -8.37
CA PHE A 21 -7.05 1.96 -8.50
C PHE A 21 -5.73 1.38 -7.98
N LEU A 22 -5.70 0.81 -6.77
CA LEU A 22 -4.49 0.20 -6.23
C LEU A 22 -3.99 -0.98 -7.08
N ASN A 23 -4.88 -1.80 -7.61
CA ASN A 23 -4.50 -2.89 -8.52
C ASN A 23 -3.80 -2.37 -9.79
N GLU A 24 -4.32 -1.29 -10.39
CA GLU A 24 -3.68 -0.67 -11.56
C GLU A 24 -2.36 0.02 -11.20
N LEU A 25 -2.30 0.66 -10.03
CA LEU A 25 -1.07 1.27 -9.53
C LEU A 25 0.02 0.23 -9.25
N GLU A 26 -0.34 -0.93 -8.70
CA GLU A 26 0.57 -2.06 -8.49
C GLU A 26 1.12 -2.58 -9.83
N LYS A 27 0.25 -2.78 -10.84
CA LYS A 27 0.69 -3.20 -12.19
C LYS A 27 1.65 -2.18 -12.80
N LYS A 28 1.36 -0.88 -12.66
CA LYS A 28 2.22 0.20 -13.13
C LYS A 28 3.58 0.17 -12.42
N ALA A 29 3.58 0.09 -11.09
CA ALA A 29 4.81 0.02 -10.29
C ALA A 29 5.70 -1.15 -10.73
N ARG A 30 5.12 -2.34 -10.91
CA ARG A 30 5.83 -3.53 -11.37
C ARG A 30 6.42 -3.35 -12.76
N ARG A 31 5.65 -2.77 -13.70
CA ARG A 31 6.10 -2.51 -15.07
C ARG A 31 7.26 -1.52 -15.13
N GLU A 32 7.22 -0.51 -14.27
CA GLU A 32 8.24 0.56 -14.18
C GLU A 32 9.36 0.23 -13.18
N TYR A 33 9.41 -1.00 -12.65
CA TYR A 33 10.39 -1.47 -11.66
C TYR A 33 10.50 -0.55 -10.43
N ILE A 34 9.37 0.01 -10.00
CA ILE A 34 9.25 0.85 -8.82
C ILE A 34 9.06 -0.07 -7.60
N PRO A 35 9.95 0.00 -6.59
CA PRO A 35 9.77 -0.79 -5.37
C PRO A 35 8.48 -0.37 -4.65
N ILE A 36 7.60 -1.34 -4.40
CA ILE A 36 6.40 -1.19 -3.56
C ILE A 36 6.31 -2.39 -2.61
N ILE A 37 5.50 -2.26 -1.56
CA ILE A 37 5.25 -3.36 -0.63
C ILE A 37 4.61 -4.56 -1.35
N ARG A 38 5.05 -5.76 -0.97
CA ARG A 38 4.55 -7.01 -1.53
C ARG A 38 3.13 -7.28 -1.04
N HIS A 39 2.38 -8.08 -1.79
CA HIS A 39 1.02 -8.46 -1.44
C HIS A 39 0.91 -9.01 0.01
N GLU A 40 1.83 -9.87 0.43
CA GLU A 40 1.81 -10.43 1.79
C GLU A 40 1.99 -9.35 2.87
N THR A 41 2.80 -8.31 2.57
CA THR A 41 2.98 -7.15 3.46
C THR A 41 1.72 -6.30 3.53
N GLN A 42 0.98 -6.16 2.41
CA GLN A 42 -0.29 -5.44 2.39
C GLN A 42 -1.31 -6.10 3.33
N SER A 43 -1.43 -7.43 3.31
CA SER A 43 -2.36 -8.16 4.19
C SER A 43 -1.98 -7.99 5.67
N VAL A 44 -0.69 -8.08 6.02
CA VAL A 44 -0.22 -7.82 7.40
C VAL A 44 -0.56 -6.39 7.82
N LEU A 45 -0.33 -5.42 6.94
CA LEU A 45 -0.61 -4.01 7.23
C LEU A 45 -2.10 -3.78 7.49
N ARG A 46 -3.00 -4.38 6.69
CA ARG A 46 -4.45 -4.30 6.90
C ARG A 46 -4.86 -4.86 8.27
N VAL A 47 -4.28 -5.98 8.68
CA VAL A 47 -4.53 -6.56 10.02
C VAL A 47 -4.08 -5.60 11.10
N LEU A 48 -2.88 -5.03 10.99
CA LEU A 48 -2.37 -4.05 11.96
C LEU A 48 -3.26 -2.81 12.05
N LEU A 49 -3.62 -2.21 10.91
CA LEU A 49 -4.51 -1.04 10.87
C LEU A 49 -5.86 -1.31 11.52
N THR A 50 -6.45 -2.47 11.22
CA THR A 50 -7.75 -2.89 11.79
C THR A 50 -7.66 -3.06 13.30
N GLN A 51 -6.57 -3.67 13.77
CA GLN A 51 -6.38 -4.00 15.18
C GLN A 51 -6.00 -2.76 16.01
N THR A 52 -5.11 -1.91 15.50
CA THR A 52 -4.57 -0.78 16.28
C THR A 52 -5.40 0.48 16.12
N ARG A 53 -6.18 0.62 15.03
CA ARG A 53 -6.99 1.81 14.70
C ARG A 53 -6.23 3.12 14.95
N PRO A 54 -5.06 3.31 14.33
CA PRO A 54 -4.21 4.45 14.63
C PRO A 54 -4.89 5.76 14.23
N ALA A 55 -4.67 6.82 14.99
CA ALA A 55 -5.12 8.17 14.60
C ALA A 55 -4.14 8.84 13.63
N GLU A 56 -2.85 8.49 13.71
CA GLU A 56 -1.77 9.13 12.95
C GLU A 56 -0.73 8.08 12.54
N ILE A 57 -0.23 8.19 11.31
CA ILE A 57 0.81 7.31 10.76
C ILE A 57 1.90 8.18 10.12
N LEU A 58 3.16 7.91 10.48
CA LEU A 58 4.32 8.43 9.76
C LEU A 58 4.91 7.33 8.88
N GLU A 59 4.96 7.56 7.57
CA GLU A 59 5.62 6.70 6.59
C GLU A 59 6.93 7.33 6.14
N VAL A 60 8.01 6.54 6.17
CA VAL A 60 9.32 6.92 5.63
C VAL A 60 9.56 6.15 4.34
N GLY A 61 9.50 6.85 3.21
CA GLY A 61 9.59 6.28 1.86
C GLY A 61 8.24 6.17 1.17
N THR A 62 7.77 7.28 0.59
CA THR A 62 6.48 7.32 -0.14
C THR A 62 6.48 6.50 -1.43
N ALA A 63 7.62 6.41 -2.12
CA ALA A 63 7.69 5.96 -3.51
C ALA A 63 6.59 6.65 -4.35
N ILE A 64 5.77 5.90 -5.09
CA ILE A 64 4.65 6.45 -5.86
C ILE A 64 3.32 6.51 -5.09
N GLY A 65 3.37 6.41 -3.75
CA GLY A 65 2.21 6.56 -2.87
C GLY A 65 1.38 5.29 -2.65
N PHE A 66 1.87 4.11 -3.08
CA PHE A 66 1.09 2.88 -3.03
C PHE A 66 0.67 2.48 -1.61
N SER A 67 1.63 2.41 -0.66
CA SER A 67 1.36 2.03 0.73
C SER A 67 0.58 3.10 1.48
N ALA A 68 0.87 4.38 1.25
CA ALA A 68 0.08 5.48 1.81
C ALA A 68 -1.40 5.40 1.41
N ILE A 69 -1.70 5.19 0.12
CA ILE A 69 -3.09 5.06 -0.37
C ILE A 69 -3.75 3.82 0.23
N LEU A 70 -3.04 2.68 0.27
CA LEU A 70 -3.52 1.47 0.93
C LEU A 70 -3.90 1.73 2.39
N MET A 71 -3.06 2.45 3.14
CA MET A 71 -3.34 2.78 4.54
C MET A 71 -4.55 3.73 4.66
N CYS A 72 -4.69 4.71 3.77
CA CYS A 72 -5.88 5.59 3.72
C CYS A 72 -7.17 4.81 3.42
N GLU A 73 -7.13 3.84 2.51
CA GLU A 73 -8.32 3.02 2.19
C GLU A 73 -8.74 2.09 3.35
N ASN A 74 -7.85 1.84 4.32
CA ASN A 74 -8.05 0.85 5.39
C ASN A 74 -8.02 1.46 6.81
N SER A 75 -7.93 2.77 6.94
CA SER A 75 -7.94 3.44 8.23
C SER A 75 -8.40 4.89 8.11
N GLU A 76 -8.96 5.42 9.19
CA GLU A 76 -9.27 6.85 9.35
C GLU A 76 -8.04 7.65 9.81
N ALA A 77 -6.84 7.06 9.70
CA ALA A 77 -5.63 7.66 10.22
C ALA A 77 -5.19 8.84 9.33
N ARG A 78 -4.68 9.90 9.95
CA ARG A 78 -3.95 10.93 9.22
C ARG A 78 -2.57 10.41 8.87
N ILE A 79 -2.26 10.33 7.58
CA ILE A 79 -0.98 9.80 7.08
C ILE A 79 -0.07 10.95 6.70
N THR A 80 1.10 11.00 7.32
CA THR A 80 2.21 11.83 6.89
C THR A 80 3.25 10.92 6.24
N THR A 81 3.58 11.17 4.98
CA THR A 81 4.59 10.39 4.26
C THR A 81 5.70 11.29 3.75
N ILE A 82 6.93 10.79 3.76
CA ILE A 82 8.12 11.52 3.32
C ILE A 82 8.88 10.75 2.23
N GLU A 83 9.40 11.49 1.26
CA GLU A 83 10.17 10.96 0.12
C GLU A 83 11.31 11.91 -0.19
N ASN A 84 12.50 11.35 -0.44
CA ASN A 84 13.71 12.12 -0.77
C ASN A 84 14.09 12.02 -2.26
N TYR A 85 13.55 11.06 -3.00
CA TYR A 85 13.80 10.91 -4.42
C TYR A 85 12.78 11.71 -5.23
N GLU A 86 13.19 12.89 -5.70
CA GLU A 86 12.33 13.87 -6.40
C GLU A 86 11.49 13.26 -7.53
N LYS A 87 12.02 12.28 -8.27
CA LYS A 87 11.31 11.62 -9.37
C LYS A 87 10.08 10.81 -8.93
N ARG A 88 9.87 10.63 -7.63
CA ARG A 88 8.73 9.91 -7.05
C ARG A 88 7.69 10.84 -6.44
N ILE A 89 8.09 12.05 -6.06
CA ILE A 89 7.22 13.03 -5.39
C ILE A 89 6.02 13.41 -6.27
N GLU A 90 6.26 13.85 -7.51
CA GLU A 90 5.18 14.24 -8.41
C GLU A 90 4.26 13.07 -8.79
N PRO A 91 4.78 11.87 -9.16
CA PRO A 91 3.93 10.69 -9.35
C PRO A 91 3.09 10.32 -8.12
N ALA A 92 3.65 10.43 -6.90
CA ALA A 92 2.90 10.15 -5.68
C ALA A 92 1.75 11.15 -5.50
N ARG A 93 2.01 12.45 -5.65
CA ARG A 93 0.98 13.50 -5.58
C ARG A 93 -0.13 13.30 -6.59
N GLU A 94 0.21 12.94 -7.83
CA GLU A 94 -0.79 12.62 -8.84
C GLU A 94 -1.65 11.41 -8.45
N ASN A 95 -1.03 10.36 -7.89
CA ASN A 95 -1.74 9.17 -7.47
C ASN A 95 -2.64 9.46 -6.25
N PHE A 96 -2.19 10.28 -5.30
CA PHE A 96 -3.03 10.75 -4.19
C PHE A 96 -4.28 11.46 -4.70
N LYS A 97 -4.09 12.42 -5.63
CA LYS A 97 -5.21 13.12 -6.27
C LYS A 97 -6.17 12.17 -6.98
N LYS A 98 -5.65 11.18 -7.72
CA LYS A 98 -6.47 10.18 -8.43
C LYS A 98 -7.20 9.23 -7.47
N ALA A 99 -6.60 8.91 -6.33
CA ALA A 99 -7.20 8.11 -5.27
C ALA A 99 -8.16 8.90 -4.37
N GLY A 100 -8.26 10.22 -4.55
CA GLY A 100 -9.12 11.08 -3.73
C GLY A 100 -8.59 11.32 -2.31
N VAL A 101 -7.27 11.19 -2.11
CA VAL A 101 -6.59 11.46 -0.83
C VAL A 101 -5.65 12.66 -1.00
N SER A 102 -5.44 13.42 0.08
CA SER A 102 -4.66 14.66 0.07
C SER A 102 -3.66 14.73 1.21
#